data_AF-A0A6I4UFF5-F1
#
_entry.id   AF-A0A6I4UFF5-F1
#
_cell.length_a   1.000
_cell.length_b   1.000
_cell.length_c   1.000
_cell.angle_alpha   90.00
_cell.angle_beta   90.00
_cell.angle_gamma   90.00
#
_symmetry.space_group_name_H-M   'P 1'
#
loop_
_entity.id
_entity.type
_entity.pdbx_description
1 polymer ?
#
loop_
_entity_poly.entity_id
_entity_poly.type
_entity_poly.pdbx_seq_one_letter_code
_entity_poly.pdbx_strand_id
1 'polypeptide(L)'
;MGARNKTTLAVEALLEGEHEALTRKAIDKALEGDVTALRLCLDRIAPARRDSPVSFSLPEIASAEDAVKASSALLCAVAAGEVTPDEAGRVMALLTSHKQLVETCDLESRLTALEQKQ
;
A
#
# COMPACT_ATOMS: atom_id res chain seq x y z
N MET A 1 -21.31 8.41 14.29
CA MET A 1 -22.02 7.48 13.40
C MET A 1 -23.07 8.28 12.65
N GLY A 2 -22.71 8.73 11.44
CA GLY A 2 -23.44 9.75 10.69
C GLY A 2 -24.60 9.15 9.90
N ALA A 3 -25.79 9.72 10.08
CA ALA A 3 -26.96 9.41 9.26
C ALA A 3 -26.63 9.61 7.78
N ARG A 4 -26.76 8.56 6.97
CA ARG A 4 -26.73 8.69 5.51
C ARG A 4 -27.86 9.65 5.11
N ASN A 5 -27.51 10.79 4.54
CA ASN A 5 -28.47 11.79 4.09
C ASN A 5 -29.41 11.13 3.06
N LYS A 6 -30.73 11.40 3.11
CA LYS A 6 -31.71 10.87 2.13
C LYS A 6 -31.26 11.10 0.69
N THR A 7 -30.57 12.21 0.45
CA THR A 7 -29.96 12.53 -0.85
C THR A 7 -28.88 11.52 -1.26
N THR A 8 -28.05 11.06 -0.34
CA THR A 8 -27.00 10.07 -0.61
C THR A 8 -27.60 8.72 -1.01
N LEU A 9 -28.64 8.26 -0.31
CA LEU A 9 -29.33 7.01 -0.65
C LEU A 9 -30.03 7.07 -2.03
N ALA A 10 -30.63 8.22 -2.36
CA ALA A 10 -31.25 8.42 -3.67
C ALA A 10 -30.19 8.42 -4.80
N VAL A 11 -29.02 9.01 -4.55
CA VAL A 11 -27.90 9.00 -5.51
C VAL A 11 -27.34 7.59 -5.68
N GLU A 12 -27.14 6.84 -4.59
CA GLU A 12 -26.68 5.44 -4.65
C GLU A 12 -27.63 4.57 -5.48
N ALA A 13 -28.95 4.70 -5.25
CA ALA A 13 -29.96 3.96 -6.02
C ALA A 13 -29.99 4.33 -7.51
N LEU A 14 -29.66 5.58 -7.87
CA LEU A 14 -29.56 6.01 -9.27
C LEU A 14 -28.28 5.53 -9.95
N LEU A 15 -27.21 5.29 -9.18
CA LEU A 15 -25.91 4.85 -9.71
C LEU A 15 -25.79 3.32 -9.76
N GLU A 16 -26.68 2.61 -9.08
CA GLU A 16 -26.71 1.15 -9.09
C GLU A 16 -26.95 0.62 -10.52
N GLY A 17 -26.01 -0.16 -11.04
CA GLY A 17 -26.06 -0.68 -12.42
C GLY A 17 -25.56 0.27 -13.51
N GLU A 18 -25.42 1.57 -13.25
CA GLU A 18 -25.03 2.58 -14.27
C GLU A 18 -23.51 2.64 -14.54
N HIS A 19 -22.72 1.82 -13.83
CA HIS A 19 -21.25 1.84 -13.88
C HIS A 19 -20.70 1.71 -15.30
N GLU A 20 -21.21 0.76 -16.10
CA GLU A 20 -20.73 0.56 -17.48
C GLU A 20 -21.16 1.71 -18.41
N ALA A 21 -22.41 2.16 -18.30
CA ALA A 21 -22.98 3.22 -19.14
C ALA A 21 -22.26 4.56 -18.90
N LEU A 22 -22.04 4.92 -17.63
CA LEU A 22 -21.30 6.12 -17.26
C LEU A 22 -19.84 6.04 -17.71
N THR A 23 -19.21 4.87 -17.57
CA THR A 23 -17.83 4.66 -18.02
C THR A 23 -17.71 4.84 -19.53
N ARG A 24 -18.62 4.24 -20.32
CA ARG A 24 -18.62 4.40 -21.78
C ARG A 24 -18.85 5.85 -22.20
N LYS A 25 -19.79 6.54 -21.53
CA LYS A 25 -20.06 7.96 -21.81
C LYS A 25 -18.85 8.86 -21.50
N ALA A 26 -18.12 8.58 -20.43
CA ALA A 26 -16.90 9.29 -20.09
C ALA A 26 -15.81 9.07 -21.15
N ILE A 27 -15.65 7.84 -21.66
CA ILE A 27 -14.71 7.55 -22.75
C ILE A 27 -15.08 8.32 -24.02
N ASP A 28 -16.35 8.28 -24.43
CA ASP A 28 -16.80 9.01 -25.63
C ASP A 28 -16.52 10.52 -25.50
N LYS A 29 -16.83 11.10 -24.34
CA LYS A 29 -16.55 12.51 -24.06
C LYS A 29 -15.05 12.83 -24.09
N ALA A 30 -14.22 11.94 -23.57
CA ALA A 30 -12.78 12.08 -23.62
C ALA A 30 -12.28 12.07 -25.08
N LEU A 31 -12.81 11.17 -25.91
CA LEU A 31 -12.46 11.08 -27.35
C LEU A 31 -12.95 12.30 -28.15
N GLU A 32 -14.04 12.93 -27.72
CA GLU A 32 -14.53 14.21 -28.28
C GLU A 32 -13.68 15.43 -27.85
N GLY A 33 -12.69 15.24 -26.97
CA GLY A 33 -11.78 16.30 -26.53
C GLY A 33 -12.15 16.96 -25.20
N ASP A 34 -13.08 16.39 -24.42
CA ASP A 34 -13.33 16.86 -23.06
C ASP A 34 -12.11 16.57 -22.16
N VAL A 35 -11.42 17.64 -21.76
CA VAL A 35 -10.18 17.57 -20.95
C VAL A 35 -10.43 16.95 -19.58
N THR A 36 -11.62 17.13 -19.00
CA THR A 36 -11.97 16.55 -17.69
C THR A 36 -12.15 15.04 -17.81
N ALA A 37 -12.88 14.61 -18.83
CA ALA A 37 -13.07 13.19 -19.13
C ALA A 37 -11.74 12.52 -19.50
N LEU A 38 -10.90 13.18 -20.32
CA LEU A 38 -9.54 12.71 -20.64
C LEU A 38 -8.70 12.50 -19.39
N ARG A 39 -8.69 13.46 -18.45
CA ARG A 39 -7.95 13.32 -17.20
C ARG A 39 -8.45 12.14 -16.37
N LEU A 40 -9.77 11.96 -16.26
CA LEU A 40 -10.36 10.82 -15.54
C LEU A 40 -9.96 9.48 -16.16
N CYS A 41 -9.99 9.37 -17.49
CA CYS A 41 -9.54 8.18 -18.19
C CYS A 41 -8.03 7.93 -18.02
N LEU A 42 -7.19 8.97 -18.14
CA LEU A 42 -5.75 8.86 -17.97
C LEU A 42 -5.35 8.49 -16.54
N ASP A 43 -6.00 9.05 -15.52
CA ASP A 43 -5.78 8.69 -14.13
C ASP A 43 -6.11 7.20 -13.85
N ARG A 44 -6.98 6.58 -14.65
CA ARG A 44 -7.31 5.15 -14.55
C ARG A 44 -6.38 4.24 -15.34
N ILE A 45 -5.92 4.69 -16.51
CA ILE A 45 -5.04 3.94 -17.43
C ILE A 45 -3.58 3.99 -16.96
N ALA A 46 -3.13 5.18 -16.55
CA ALA A 46 -1.79 5.46 -16.05
C ALA A 46 -1.91 6.18 -14.69
N PRO A 47 -2.45 5.51 -13.65
CA PRO A 47 -2.50 6.11 -12.33
C PRO A 47 -1.09 6.51 -11.92
N ALA A 48 -0.95 7.70 -11.32
CA ALA A 48 0.28 8.05 -10.62
C ALA A 48 0.62 6.88 -9.69
N ARG A 49 1.81 6.27 -9.87
CA ARG A 49 2.26 5.02 -9.23
C ARG A 49 2.43 5.14 -7.72
N ARG A 50 1.39 5.55 -7.01
CA ARG A 50 1.41 5.73 -5.55
C ARG A 50 1.36 4.39 -4.82
N ASP A 51 0.72 3.38 -5.42
CA ASP A 51 0.49 2.06 -4.80
C ASP A 51 0.91 0.89 -5.72
N SER A 52 1.92 1.07 -6.57
CA SER A 52 2.47 -0.07 -7.32
C SER A 52 3.15 -1.05 -6.35
N PRO A 53 2.94 -2.37 -6.50
CA PRO A 53 3.64 -3.36 -5.68
C PRO A 53 5.16 -3.22 -5.84
N VAL A 54 5.87 -3.14 -4.71
CA VAL A 54 7.33 -3.17 -4.70
C VAL A 54 7.78 -4.61 -4.87
N SER A 55 8.52 -4.91 -5.93
CA SER A 55 9.06 -6.25 -6.19
C SER A 55 10.56 -6.26 -5.86
N PHE A 56 10.92 -6.91 -4.76
CA PHE A 56 12.31 -7.18 -4.41
C PHE A 56 12.39 -8.45 -3.57
N SER A 57 13.54 -9.11 -3.55
CA SER A 57 13.76 -10.28 -2.68
C SER A 57 14.00 -9.81 -1.25
N LEU A 58 12.96 -9.91 -0.41
CA LEU A 58 13.07 -9.64 1.01
C LEU A 58 13.50 -10.93 1.74
N PRO A 59 14.65 -10.94 2.44
CA PRO A 59 15.05 -12.08 3.26
C PRO A 59 14.13 -12.24 4.47
N GLU A 60 14.06 -13.46 5.00
CA GLU A 60 13.28 -13.77 6.21
C GLU A 60 13.78 -12.94 7.41
N ILE A 61 12.86 -12.44 8.24
CA ILE A 61 13.18 -11.60 9.41
C ILE A 61 12.70 -12.31 10.67
N ALA A 62 13.60 -13.06 11.31
CA ALA A 62 13.37 -13.73 12.58
C ALA A 62 14.09 -13.05 13.75
N SER A 63 15.05 -12.17 13.47
CA SER A 63 15.87 -11.49 14.48
C SER A 63 16.22 -10.05 14.08
N ALA A 64 16.77 -9.29 15.03
CA ALA A 64 17.31 -7.96 14.77
C ALA A 64 18.47 -7.98 13.75
N GLU A 65 19.26 -9.05 13.70
CA GLU A 65 20.34 -9.20 12.72
C GLU A 65 19.77 -9.37 11.30
N ASP A 66 18.67 -10.11 11.18
CA ASP A 66 18.02 -10.34 9.89
C ASP A 66 17.36 -9.06 9.35
N ALA A 67 16.88 -8.19 10.24
CA ALA A 67 16.41 -6.86 9.85
C ALA A 67 17.54 -6.01 9.22
N VAL A 68 18.79 -6.16 9.68
CA VAL A 68 19.95 -5.49 9.07
C VAL A 68 20.27 -6.08 7.69
N LYS A 69 20.18 -7.40 7.53
CA LYS A 69 20.34 -8.07 6.23
C LYS A 69 19.28 -7.62 5.23
N ALA A 70 18.03 -7.55 5.66
CA ALA A 70 16.91 -7.05 4.86
C ALA A 70 17.08 -5.58 4.44
N SER A 71 17.52 -4.73 5.37
CA SER A 71 17.84 -3.32 5.08
C SER A 71 18.96 -3.20 4.03
N SER A 72 20.01 -4.01 4.15
CA SER A 72 21.12 -4.02 3.19
C SER A 72 20.68 -4.49 1.80
N ALA A 73 19.83 -5.53 1.73
CA ALA A 73 19.26 -6.00 0.48
C ALA A 73 18.39 -4.93 -0.21
N LEU A 74 17.56 -4.22 0.58
CA LEU A 74 16.75 -3.11 0.07
C LEU A 74 17.61 -1.97 -0.49
N LEU A 75 18.69 -1.59 0.20
CA LEU A 75 19.62 -0.57 -0.29
C LEU A 75 20.30 -0.98 -1.59
N CYS A 76 20.65 -2.27 -1.75
CA CYS A 76 21.18 -2.79 -3.00
C CYS A 76 20.17 -2.71 -4.14
N ALA A 77 18.90 -3.06 -3.89
CA ALA A 77 17.83 -2.93 -4.89
C ALA A 77 17.60 -1.47 -5.32
N VAL A 78 17.74 -0.52 -4.39
CA VAL A 78 17.71 0.92 -4.71
C VAL A 78 18.90 1.33 -5.57
N ALA A 79 20.10 0.89 -5.21
CA ALA A 79 21.31 1.19 -5.98
C ALA A 79 21.27 0.58 -7.40
N ALA A 80 20.61 -0.57 -7.58
CA ALA A 80 20.40 -1.21 -8.87
C ALA A 80 19.26 -0.56 -9.69
N GLY A 81 18.46 0.33 -9.08
CA GLY A 81 17.31 0.99 -9.73
C GLY A 81 16.07 0.11 -9.85
N GLU A 82 16.04 -1.04 -9.15
CA GLU A 82 14.88 -1.94 -9.10
C GLU A 82 13.76 -1.39 -8.21
N VAL A 83 14.14 -0.62 -7.18
CA VAL A 83 13.24 0.02 -6.22
C VAL A 83 13.58 1.50 -6.14
N THR A 84 12.57 2.37 -6.18
CA THR A 84 12.80 3.82 -6.01
C THR A 84 13.10 4.18 -4.56
N PRO A 85 13.80 5.31 -4.28
CA PRO A 85 14.06 5.74 -2.91
C PRO A 85 12.78 5.95 -2.07
N ASP A 86 11.70 6.39 -2.71
CA ASP A 86 10.40 6.63 -2.06
C ASP A 86 9.70 5.31 -1.68
N GLU A 87 9.73 4.31 -2.58
CA GLU A 87 9.28 2.94 -2.28
C GLU A 87 10.12 2.31 -1.15
N ALA A 88 11.44 2.44 -1.20
CA ALA A 88 12.33 1.93 -0.16
C ALA A 88 12.06 2.58 1.20
N GLY A 89 11.75 3.88 1.24
CA GLY A 89 11.33 4.55 2.47
C GLY A 89 10.09 3.92 3.10
N ARG A 90 9.06 3.62 2.29
CA ARG A 90 7.85 2.92 2.76
C ARG A 90 8.17 1.51 3.26
N VAL A 91 8.99 0.76 2.53
CA VAL A 91 9.39 -0.60 2.91
C VAL A 91 10.20 -0.59 4.21
N MET A 92 11.13 0.35 4.38
CA MET A 92 11.95 0.47 5.58
C MET A 92 11.11 0.77 6.84
N ALA A 93 10.03 1.55 6.68
CA ALA A 93 9.08 1.79 7.78
C ALA A 93 8.38 0.51 8.23
N LEU A 94 7.95 -0.35 7.29
CA LEU A 94 7.38 -1.66 7.60
C LEU A 94 8.39 -2.58 8.30
N LEU A 95 9.62 -2.61 7.79
CA LEU A 95 10.74 -3.37 8.35
C LEU A 95 11.05 -2.98 9.81
N THR A 96 11.03 -1.69 10.11
CA THR A 96 11.26 -1.15 11.45
C THR A 96 10.15 -1.57 12.41
N SER A 97 8.89 -1.49 11.97
CA SER A 97 7.73 -1.94 12.77
C SER A 97 7.78 -3.46 13.04
N HIS A 98 8.14 -4.27 12.04
CA HIS A 98 8.28 -5.71 12.21
C HIS A 98 9.41 -6.07 13.19
N LYS A 99 10.55 -5.39 13.11
CA LYS A 99 11.66 -5.55 14.07
C LYS A 99 11.19 -5.33 15.51
N GLN A 100 10.42 -4.28 15.77
CA GLN A 100 9.91 -3.99 17.11
C GLN A 100 8.99 -5.09 17.64
N LEU A 101 8.15 -5.68 16.78
CA LEU A 101 7.30 -6.82 17.15
C LEU A 101 8.14 -8.04 17.55
N VAL A 102 9.15 -8.39 16.75
CA VAL A 102 10.05 -9.51 17.03
C VAL A 102 10.80 -9.31 18.34
N GLU A 103 11.35 -8.12 18.57
CA GLU A 103 12.06 -7.79 19.82
C GLU A 103 11.13 -7.88 21.04
N THR A 104 9.88 -7.40 20.91
CA THR A 104 8.88 -7.48 21.99
C THR A 104 8.56 -8.94 22.34
N CYS A 105 8.32 -9.79 21.33
CA CYS A 105 8.04 -11.21 21.55
C CYS A 105 9.24 -11.97 22.15
N ASP A 106 10.48 -11.65 21.74
CA ASP A 106 11.69 -12.26 22.32
C ASP A 106 11.85 -11.87 23.79
N LEU A 107 11.65 -10.59 24.13
CA LEU A 107 11.73 -10.11 25.50
C LEU A 107 10.66 -10.75 26.40
N GLU A 108 9.41 -10.85 25.94
CA GLU A 108 8.33 -11.54 26.66
C GLU A 108 8.69 -13.01 26.94
N SER A 109 9.17 -13.71 25.92
CA SER A 109 9.57 -15.13 26.04
C SER A 109 10.68 -15.33 27.08
N ARG A 110 11.67 -14.43 27.07
CA ARG A 110 12.78 -14.46 28.03
C ARG A 110 12.33 -14.09 29.45
N LEU A 111 11.37 -13.17 29.59
CA LEU A 111 10.81 -12.78 30.89
C LEU A 111 10.08 -13.98 31.53
N THR A 112 9.19 -14.62 30.78
CA THR A 112 8.44 -15.80 31.25
C THR A 112 9.38 -16.94 31.63
N ALA A 113 10.45 -17.17 30.86
CA ALA A 113 11.45 -18.19 31.18
C ALA A 113 12.25 -17.90 32.46
N LEU A 114 12.41 -16.62 32.82
CA LEU A 114 13.04 -16.21 34.08
C LEU A 114 12.06 -16.30 35.26
N GLU A 115 10.80 -15.92 35.07
CA GLU A 115 9.74 -16.02 36.08
C GLU A 115 9.44 -17.47 36.46
N GLN A 116 9.52 -18.42 35.52
CA GLN A 116 9.36 -19.86 35.79
C GLN A 116 10.52 -20.49 36.56
N LYS A 117 11.67 -19.81 36.64
CA LYS A 117 12.87 -20.27 37.35
C LYS A 117 12.99 -19.73 38.78
N GLN A 118 12.03 -18.91 39.22
CA GLN A 118 11.90 -18.40 40.58
C GLN A 118 10.75 -19.09 41.31
#